data_AF-A0A842WL47-F1
#
_entry.id   AF-A0A842WL47-F1
#
_cell.length_a   1.000
_cell.length_b   1.000
_cell.length_c   1.000
_cell.angle_alpha   90.00
_cell.angle_beta   90.00
_cell.angle_gamma   90.00
#
_symmetry.space_group_name_H-M   'P 1'
#
loop_
_entity.id
_entity.type
_entity.pdbx_description
1 polymer ?
#
loop_
_entity_poly.entity_id
_entity_poly.type
_entity_poly.pdbx_seq_one_letter_code
_entity_poly.pdbx_strand_id
1 'polypeptide(L)'
;MDKKIIKKGSAEIKVRVSGMIQKHKFDLKKEDSAFGKYYFLETDQPIVISELMRVANEVDFPVRAPTGFFFPNGKSPKDFVVKK
;
A
#
# COMPACT_ATOMS: atom_id res chain seq x y z
N MET A 1 2.09 -10.22 8.90
CA MET A 1 1.70 -10.44 7.48
C MET A 1 0.38 -11.18 7.45
N ASP A 2 -0.72 -10.49 7.14
CA ASP A 2 -1.96 -11.18 6.79
C ASP A 2 -1.74 -11.97 5.49
N LYS A 3 -1.48 -13.27 5.64
CA LYS A 3 -1.17 -14.20 4.53
C LYS A 3 -2.24 -14.20 3.43
N LYS A 4 -3.42 -13.63 3.69
CA LYS A 4 -4.55 -13.54 2.76
C LYS A 4 -4.33 -12.53 1.63
N ILE A 5 -3.75 -11.35 1.91
CA ILE A 5 -3.50 -10.33 0.88
C ILE A 5 -2.45 -10.84 -0.11
N ILE A 6 -1.40 -11.47 0.42
CA ILE A 6 -0.31 -12.04 -0.37
C ILE A 6 -0.82 -13.19 -1.27
N LYS A 7 -1.71 -14.05 -0.76
CA LYS A 7 -2.29 -15.14 -1.55
C LYS A 7 -3.23 -14.66 -2.66
N LYS A 8 -3.99 -13.57 -2.45
CA LYS A 8 -4.90 -13.03 -3.46
C LYS A 8 -4.21 -12.13 -4.49
N GLY A 9 -3.00 -11.64 -4.19
CA GLY A 9 -2.28 -10.69 -5.06
C GLY A 9 -2.94 -9.33 -5.18
N SER A 10 -3.99 -9.05 -4.40
CA SER A 10 -4.69 -7.77 -4.36
C SER A 10 -5.53 -7.63 -3.08
N ALA A 11 -5.88 -6.39 -2.74
CA ALA A 11 -6.77 -6.02 -1.65
C ALA A 11 -7.79 -4.98 -2.12
N GLU A 12 -9.05 -5.16 -1.74
CA GLU A 12 -10.06 -4.10 -1.88
C GLU A 12 -10.08 -3.26 -0.61
N ILE A 13 -9.83 -1.96 -0.75
CA ILE A 13 -9.73 -1.04 0.37
C ILE A 13 -10.79 0.06 0.20
N LYS A 14 -11.48 0.38 1.30
CA LYS A 14 -12.39 1.53 1.34
C LYS A 14 -11.57 2.81 1.47
N VAL A 15 -11.73 3.70 0.50
CA VAL A 15 -11.03 4.98 0.42
C VAL A 15 -12.02 6.12 0.27
N ARG A 16 -11.67 7.28 0.83
CA ARG A 16 -12.44 8.51 0.71
C ARG A 16 -11.90 9.37 -0.43
N VAL A 17 -12.73 9.59 -1.45
CA VAL A 17 -12.41 10.41 -2.61
C VAL A 17 -13.47 11.49 -2.74
N SER A 18 -13.06 12.77 -2.66
CA SER A 18 -13.94 13.93 -2.76
C SER A 18 -15.17 13.86 -1.83
N GLY A 19 -14.96 13.38 -0.60
CA GLY A 19 -16.02 13.23 0.40
C GLY A 19 -16.83 11.94 0.33
N MET A 20 -16.77 11.20 -0.78
CA MET A 20 -17.47 9.92 -0.98
C MET A 20 -16.60 8.72 -0.59
N ILE A 21 -17.21 7.68 -0.03
CA ILE A 21 -16.53 6.42 0.26
C ILE A 21 -16.67 5.50 -0.95
N GLN A 22 -15.53 5.08 -1.50
CA GLN A 22 -15.45 4.18 -2.64
C GLN A 22 -14.56 2.99 -2.30
N LYS A 23 -14.74 1.87 -2.98
CA LYS A 23 -13.84 0.71 -2.85
C LYS A 23 -12.88 0.71 -4.02
N HIS A 24 -11.60 0.86 -3.74
CA HIS A 24 -10.56 0.78 -4.76
C HIS A 24 -9.81 -0.54 -4.62
N LYS A 25 -9.47 -1.14 -5.76
CA LYS A 25 -8.61 -2.32 -5.80
C LYS A 25 -7.15 -1.84 -5.76
N PHE A 26 -6.39 -2.47 -4.89
CA PHE A 26 -4.94 -2.33 -4.82
C PHE A 26 -4.31 -3.66 -5.17
N ASP A 27 -3.44 -3.68 -6.16
CA ASP A 27 -2.70 -4.87 -6.56
C ASP A 27 -1.39 -4.97 -5.79
N LEU A 28 -1.01 -6.20 -5.43
CA LEU A 28 0.26 -6.47 -4.78
C LEU A 28 1.38 -6.42 -5.81
N LYS A 29 2.34 -5.53 -5.59
CA LYS A 29 3.52 -5.36 -6.42
C LYS A 29 4.78 -5.60 -5.61
N LYS A 30 5.87 -5.86 -6.32
CA LYS A 30 7.20 -6.04 -5.75
C LYS A 30 8.17 -5.09 -6.44
N GLU A 31 9.07 -4.49 -5.68
CA GLU A 31 10.08 -3.59 -6.21
C GLU A 31 11.44 -3.84 -5.55
N ASP A 32 12.48 -3.62 -6.34
CA ASP A 32 13.87 -3.66 -5.92
C ASP A 32 14.24 -2.32 -5.26
N SER A 33 14.60 -2.35 -3.99
CA SER A 33 15.22 -1.22 -3.30
C SER A 33 16.71 -1.48 -3.06
N ALA A 34 17.44 -0.43 -2.68
CA ALA A 34 18.81 -0.53 -2.19
C ALA A 34 18.97 -1.50 -0.99
N PHE A 35 17.88 -1.78 -0.27
CA PHE A 35 17.89 -2.69 0.89
C PHE A 35 17.41 -4.11 0.54
N GLY A 36 16.97 -4.35 -0.70
CA GLY A 36 16.42 -5.61 -1.18
C GLY A 36 15.02 -5.48 -1.76
N LYS A 37 14.42 -6.63 -2.10
CA LYS A 37 13.06 -6.71 -2.66
C LYS A 37 12.02 -6.58 -1.57
N TYR A 38 11.03 -5.71 -1.77
CA TYR A 38 9.90 -5.58 -0.86
C TYR A 38 8.58 -5.52 -1.63
N TYR A 39 7.50 -5.82 -0.93
CA TYR A 39 6.15 -5.77 -1.47
C TYR A 39 5.43 -4.49 -1.05
N PHE A 40 4.55 -4.01 -1.92
CA PHE A 40 3.66 -2.87 -1.66
C PHE A 40 2.34 -3.06 -2.41
N LEU A 41 1.32 -2.31 -2.00
CA LEU A 41 0.02 -2.27 -2.65
C LEU A 41 -0.07 -1.08 -3.58
N GLU A 42 -0.50 -1.26 -4.81
CA GLU A 42 -0.56 -0.22 -5.84
C GLU A 42 -1.97 -0.08 -6.41
N THR A 43 -2.42 1.15 -6.61
CA THR A 43 -3.63 1.48 -7.36
C THR A 43 -3.31 2.52 -8.42
N ASP A 44 -4.02 2.47 -9.55
CA ASP A 44 -3.95 3.47 -10.62
C ASP A 44 -4.87 4.67 -10.35
N GLN A 45 -5.75 4.57 -9.36
CA GLN A 45 -6.69 5.62 -9.02
C GLN A 45 -6.02 6.74 -8.19
N PRO A 46 -6.23 8.02 -8.52
CA PRO A 46 -5.73 9.11 -7.71
C PRO A 46 -6.43 9.15 -6.34
N ILE A 47 -5.64 9.13 -5.27
CA ILE A 47 -6.12 9.20 -3.87
C ILE A 47 -5.40 10.36 -3.19
N VAL A 48 -6.13 11.21 -2.46
CA VAL A 48 -5.51 12.33 -1.75
C VAL A 48 -4.50 11.86 -0.71
N ILE A 49 -3.41 12.60 -0.52
CA ILE A 49 -2.27 12.21 0.32
C ILE A 49 -2.69 11.79 1.74
N SER A 50 -3.56 12.58 2.38
CA SER A 50 -4.03 12.28 3.75
C SER A 50 -4.77 10.95 3.85
N GLU A 51 -5.57 10.62 2.85
CA GLU A 51 -6.30 9.37 2.79
C GLU A 51 -5.37 8.19 2.49
N LEU A 52 -4.40 8.38 1.57
CA LEU A 52 -3.42 7.36 1.25
C LEU A 52 -2.54 7.02 2.46
N MET A 53 -2.13 8.03 3.24
CA MET A 53 -1.45 7.85 4.53
C MET A 53 -2.32 7.09 5.54
N ARG A 54 -3.61 7.42 5.65
CA ARG A 54 -4.55 6.70 6.53
C ARG A 54 -4.65 5.23 6.13
N VAL A 55 -4.78 4.95 4.84
CA VAL A 55 -4.84 3.60 4.28
C VAL A 55 -3.58 2.83 4.62
N ALA A 56 -2.38 3.39 4.37
CA ALA A 56 -1.10 2.75 4.67
C ALA A 56 -1.03 2.27 6.13
N ASN A 57 -1.46 3.14 7.05
CA ASN A 57 -1.50 2.86 8.48
C ASN A 57 -2.53 1.80 8.85
N GLU A 58 -3.74 1.85 8.28
CA GLU A 58 -4.81 0.89 8.57
C GLU A 58 -4.46 -0.52 8.12
N VAL A 59 -3.87 -0.66 6.92
CA VAL A 59 -3.47 -1.97 6.38
C VAL A 59 -2.10 -2.42 6.87
N ASP A 60 -1.41 -1.57 7.63
CA ASP A 60 -0.05 -1.77 8.12
C ASP A 60 0.94 -2.19 7.02
N PHE A 61 0.80 -1.59 5.83
CA PHE A 61 1.53 -1.99 4.63
C PHE A 61 1.83 -0.79 3.71
N PRO A 62 2.93 -0.80 2.93
CA PRO A 62 3.26 0.29 2.02
C PRO A 62 2.24 0.34 0.88
N VAL A 63 1.82 1.55 0.52
CA VAL A 63 0.78 1.81 -0.50
C VAL A 63 1.21 2.89 -1.47
N ARG A 64 0.97 2.65 -2.76
CA ARG A 64 1.30 3.54 -3.88
C ARG A 64 0.05 3.89 -4.66
N ALA A 65 -0.06 5.17 -5.02
CA ALA A 65 -1.02 5.69 -5.97
C ALA A 65 -0.32 6.75 -6.85
N PRO A 66 -0.94 7.27 -7.91
CA PRO A 66 -0.35 8.34 -8.73
C PRO A 66 0.06 9.59 -7.94
N THR A 67 -0.59 9.82 -6.80
CA THR A 67 -0.33 10.97 -5.91
C THR A 67 0.88 10.78 -5.01
N GLY A 68 1.39 9.56 -4.84
CA GLY A 68 2.58 9.31 -4.03
C GLY A 68 2.71 7.87 -3.53
N PHE A 69 3.79 7.65 -2.78
CA PHE A 69 4.11 6.36 -2.18
C PHE A 69 4.37 6.54 -0.68
N PHE A 70 3.58 5.84 0.15
CA PHE A 70 3.56 6.04 1.59
C PHE A 70 3.77 4.73 2.35
N PHE A 71 4.53 4.84 3.43
CA PHE A 71 4.75 3.79 4.41
C PHE A 71 3.87 4.01 5.64
N PRO A 72 3.54 2.95 6.39
CA PRO A 72 2.92 3.11 7.71
C PRO A 72 3.83 3.93 8.63
N ASN A 73 3.23 4.64 9.57
CA ASN A 73 3.92 5.54 10.50
C ASN A 73 5.01 4.79 11.26
N GLY A 74 6.22 5.38 11.28
CA GLY A 74 7.38 4.80 11.94
C GLY A 74 8.02 3.62 11.20
N LYS A 75 7.50 3.21 10.04
CA LYS A 75 8.08 2.16 9.20
C LYS A 75 8.75 2.75 7.98
N SER A 76 9.71 1.99 7.46
CA SER A 76 10.57 2.35 6.35
C SER A 76 10.66 1.18 5.34
N PRO A 77 11.23 1.37 4.15
CA PRO A 77 11.42 0.29 3.18
C PRO A 77 12.13 -0.94 3.78
N LYS A 78 13.07 -0.73 4.70
CA LYS A 78 13.85 -1.80 5.36
C LYS A 78 12.99 -2.80 6.11
N ASP A 79 11.87 -2.35 6.66
CA ASP A 79 10.95 -3.16 7.47
C ASP A 79 10.12 -4.14 6.62
N PHE A 80 10.06 -3.92 5.30
CA PHE A 80 9.27 -4.72 4.37
C PHE A 80 10.12 -5.56 3.41
N VAL A 81 11.46 -5.51 3.54
CA VAL A 81 12.36 -6.33 2.73
C VAL A 81 12.12 -7.80 3.00
N VAL A 82 11.85 -8.55 1.94
CA VAL A 82 11.71 -10.00 1.98
C VAL A 82 13.11 -10.58 2.09
N LYS A 83 13.46 -11.07 3.28
CA LYS A 83 14.68 -11.87 3.45
C LYS A 83 14.46 -13.22 2.75
N LYS A 84 15.38 -13.53 1.84
CA LYS A 84 15.46 -14.83 1.16
C LYS A 84 15.75 -15.94 2.16
#